data_AF-A0A1F3C3B2-F1
#
_entry.id   AF-A0A1F3C3B2-F1
#
_cell.length_a   1.000
_cell.length_b   1.000
_cell.length_c   1.000
_cell.angle_alpha   90.00
_cell.angle_beta   90.00
_cell.angle_gamma   90.00
#
_symmetry.space_group_name_H-M   'P 1'
#
loop_
_entity.id
_entity.type
_entity.pdbx_description
1 polymer ?
#
loop_
_entity_poly.entity_id
_entity_poly.type
_entity_poly.pdbx_seq_one_letter_code
_entity_poly.pdbx_strand_id
1 'polypeptide(L)'
;MFDFKKTTMITYPEDIDRRSTKEIIAYQEEKLKELLTYVNKNSTFYSDLFKKNNININDIKTLTDLQKLPFTTKDDLYLRNDDFLCVSRNKIVDYITTSGTLGDPVTFALTDSDLERLAYNESISFKCSDGSADDIYQLMVTLDRRFMAGLAYFLGIKKMGAGMVRVGNGMIELQWDTILRIKPNALVAVPSFILKLIEYAEANGIDYKNSSIKKAICIGEALRNPDFSLNTLGQRIRDKWDIKLYSTYASTEMGAAFADCGQENGGHHHPELLIAEFVDENNNPVYEGQAGELVITTLGVEGMPLVRFKTGDVVQHFNGKCKCGRNTMRLGPVIGRKNEMIKYKGTTLYPPALYDILNDMEFVENYIIEVSTNQIGT
;
A
#
# COMPACT_ATOMS: atom_id res chain seq x y z
N MET A 1 -3.55 -30.94 -25.48
CA MET A 1 -4.06 -30.99 -24.10
C MET A 1 -3.11 -30.14 -23.28
N PHE A 2 -3.49 -28.90 -22.95
CA PHE A 2 -2.64 -28.02 -22.17
C PHE A 2 -2.57 -28.59 -20.75
N ASP A 3 -1.40 -29.07 -20.38
CA ASP A 3 -1.09 -29.50 -19.02
C ASP A 3 -1.06 -28.23 -18.16
N PHE A 4 -2.21 -27.89 -17.56
CA PHE A 4 -2.26 -26.87 -16.52
C PHE A 4 -1.38 -27.38 -15.38
N LYS A 5 -0.12 -26.90 -15.36
CA LYS A 5 0.77 -27.05 -14.22
C LYS A 5 -0.08 -26.78 -12.98
N LYS A 6 -0.15 -27.77 -12.08
CA LYS A 6 -0.76 -27.59 -10.76
C LYS A 6 -0.01 -26.45 -10.07
N THR A 7 -0.53 -25.23 -10.18
CA THR A 7 -0.13 -24.13 -9.31
C THR A 7 -0.50 -24.58 -7.91
N THR A 8 0.50 -24.83 -7.08
CA THR A 8 0.29 -25.12 -5.67
C THR A 8 -0.45 -23.92 -5.09
N MET A 9 -1.75 -24.06 -4.79
CA MET A 9 -2.52 -22.95 -4.25
C MET A 9 -1.89 -22.53 -2.92
N ILE A 10 -1.54 -21.25 -2.80
CA ILE A 10 -1.12 -20.69 -1.52
C ILE A 10 -2.32 -20.73 -0.59
N THR A 11 -2.20 -21.47 0.52
CA THR A 11 -3.23 -21.55 1.55
C THR A 11 -2.82 -20.69 2.74
N TYR A 12 -3.65 -19.68 3.03
CA TYR A 12 -3.52 -18.88 4.24
C TYR A 12 -4.46 -19.42 5.34
N PRO A 13 -4.13 -19.20 6.62
CA PRO A 13 -5.05 -19.58 7.70
C PRO A 13 -6.34 -18.76 7.60
N GLU A 14 -7.49 -19.44 7.67
CA GLU A 14 -8.79 -18.75 7.68
C GLU A 14 -8.91 -17.77 8.84
N ASP A 15 -9.43 -16.58 8.55
CA ASP A 15 -9.74 -15.51 9.50
C ASP A 15 -8.61 -15.17 10.48
N ILE A 16 -7.34 -15.24 10.03
CA ILE A 16 -6.18 -14.89 10.87
C ILE A 16 -6.27 -13.47 11.43
N ASP A 17 -6.91 -12.55 10.70
CA ASP A 17 -7.18 -11.17 11.10
C ASP A 17 -8.17 -11.05 12.28
N ARG A 18 -8.86 -12.13 12.65
CA ARG A 18 -9.80 -12.22 13.79
C ARG A 18 -9.29 -13.09 14.93
N ARG A 19 -8.17 -13.78 14.77
CA ARG A 19 -7.55 -14.61 15.82
C ARG A 19 -6.97 -13.75 16.93
N SER A 20 -6.55 -14.38 18.04
CA SER A 20 -5.91 -13.64 19.12
C SER A 20 -4.54 -13.09 18.68
N THR A 21 -4.10 -11.98 19.27
CA THR A 21 -2.78 -11.39 18.99
C THR A 21 -1.64 -12.40 19.17
N LYS A 22 -1.76 -13.31 20.15
CA LYS A 22 -0.77 -14.36 20.39
C LYS A 22 -0.68 -15.36 19.22
N GLU A 23 -1.82 -15.76 18.65
CA GLU A 23 -1.85 -16.66 17.48
C GLU A 23 -1.31 -15.98 16.23
N ILE A 24 -1.63 -14.69 16.03
CA ILE A 24 -1.11 -13.88 14.93
C ILE A 24 0.42 -13.80 15.01
N ILE A 25 0.97 -13.46 16.18
CA ILE A 25 2.42 -13.38 16.41
C ILE A 25 3.07 -14.74 16.17
N ALA A 26 2.51 -15.82 16.73
CA ALA A 26 3.07 -17.16 16.55
C ALA A 26 3.14 -17.58 15.07
N TYR A 27 2.10 -17.26 14.28
CA TYR A 27 2.10 -17.48 12.85
C TYR A 27 3.20 -16.67 12.14
N GLN A 28 3.32 -15.37 12.44
CA GLN A 28 4.34 -14.52 11.84
C GLN A 28 5.76 -14.98 12.19
N GLU A 29 6.01 -15.43 13.41
CA GLU A 29 7.31 -15.96 13.85
C GLU A 29 7.67 -17.27 13.14
N GLU A 30 6.69 -18.12 12.84
CA GLU A 30 6.88 -19.30 11.99
C GLU A 30 7.27 -18.90 10.57
N LYS A 31 6.49 -17.99 9.95
CA LYS A 31 6.75 -17.51 8.58
C LYS A 31 8.02 -16.70 8.45
N LEU A 32 8.45 -16.00 9.50
CA LEU A 32 9.73 -15.32 9.53
C LEU A 32 10.90 -16.31 9.41
N LYS A 33 10.84 -17.45 10.11
CA LYS A 33 11.90 -18.48 10.03
C LYS A 33 11.99 -19.10 8.63
N GLU A 34 10.84 -19.38 8.03
CA GLU A 34 10.75 -19.85 6.64
C GLU A 34 11.39 -18.83 5.68
N LEU A 35 11.01 -17.56 5.81
CA LEU A 35 11.54 -16.47 4.99
C LEU A 35 13.06 -16.33 5.12
N LEU A 36 13.58 -16.24 6.36
CA LEU A 36 15.01 -16.06 6.60
C LEU A 36 15.84 -17.23 6.04
N THR A 37 15.33 -18.45 6.18
CA THR A 37 15.94 -19.64 5.57
C THR A 37 15.94 -19.55 4.04
N TYR A 38 14.82 -19.12 3.47
CA TYR A 38 14.66 -18.97 2.02
C TYR A 38 15.59 -17.91 1.44
N VAL A 39 15.62 -16.69 1.99
CA VAL A 39 16.46 -15.61 1.44
C VAL A 39 17.94 -15.85 1.68
N ASN A 40 18.34 -16.45 2.81
CA ASN A 40 19.74 -16.79 3.07
C ASN A 40 20.28 -17.82 2.06
N LYS A 41 19.42 -18.71 1.58
CA LYS A 41 19.76 -19.74 0.60
C LYS A 41 19.74 -19.22 -0.84
N ASN A 42 18.76 -18.39 -1.20
CA ASN A 42 18.44 -18.10 -2.59
C ASN A 42 18.76 -16.66 -3.03
N SER A 43 18.86 -15.69 -2.12
CA SER A 43 19.27 -14.32 -2.45
C SER A 43 20.74 -14.12 -2.15
N THR A 44 21.50 -13.75 -3.18
CA THR A 44 22.90 -13.35 -3.03
C THR A 44 23.02 -12.16 -2.07
N PHE A 45 22.15 -11.16 -2.19
CA PHE A 45 22.14 -9.99 -1.32
C PHE A 45 22.03 -10.35 0.16
N TYR A 46 20.98 -11.12 0.53
CA TYR A 46 20.76 -11.47 1.94
C TYR A 46 21.82 -12.44 2.47
N SER A 47 22.30 -13.39 1.66
CA SER A 47 23.42 -14.26 2.04
C SER A 47 24.68 -13.45 2.39
N ASP A 48 25.02 -12.46 1.56
CA ASP A 48 26.17 -11.57 1.80
C ASP A 48 25.95 -10.67 3.03
N LEU A 49 24.75 -10.10 3.17
CA LEU A 49 24.40 -9.23 4.29
C LEU A 49 24.53 -9.98 5.62
N PHE A 50 24.03 -11.22 5.69
CA PHE A 50 24.11 -12.02 6.91
C PHE A 50 25.56 -12.44 7.22
N LYS A 51 26.33 -12.87 6.22
CA LYS A 51 27.76 -13.21 6.41
C LYS A 51 28.57 -12.02 6.87
N LYS A 52 28.42 -10.86 6.21
CA LYS A 52 29.16 -9.63 6.53
C LYS A 52 28.92 -9.16 7.96
N ASN A 53 27.71 -9.34 8.47
CA ASN A 53 27.32 -8.92 9.82
C ASN A 53 27.41 -10.05 10.87
N ASN A 54 27.99 -11.21 10.52
CA ASN A 54 28.08 -12.39 11.39
C ASN A 54 26.72 -12.83 11.96
N ILE A 55 25.66 -12.74 11.17
CA ILE A 55 24.30 -13.08 11.56
C ILE A 55 24.08 -14.57 11.38
N ASN A 56 23.72 -15.25 12.47
CA ASN A 56 23.16 -16.60 12.43
C ASN A 56 21.63 -16.51 12.45
N ILE A 57 20.99 -16.83 11.33
CA ILE A 57 19.53 -16.73 11.19
C ILE A 57 18.75 -17.61 12.19
N ASN A 58 19.37 -18.66 12.75
CA ASN A 58 18.74 -19.52 13.74
C ASN A 58 18.56 -18.84 15.12
N ASP A 59 19.24 -17.71 15.34
CA ASP A 59 19.12 -16.88 16.55
C ASP A 59 17.97 -15.86 16.46
N ILE A 60 17.26 -15.82 15.34
CA ILE A 60 16.08 -14.99 15.09
C ILE A 60 14.84 -15.87 15.24
N LYS A 61 14.25 -15.87 16.44
CA LYS A 61 13.14 -16.77 16.80
C LYS A 61 11.82 -16.07 16.99
N THR A 62 11.86 -14.79 17.38
CA THR A 62 10.69 -13.96 17.64
C THR A 62 10.68 -12.72 16.77
N LEU A 63 9.54 -12.01 16.71
CA LEU A 63 9.46 -10.73 16.00
C LEU A 63 10.41 -9.69 16.59
N THR A 64 10.64 -9.72 17.92
CA THR A 64 11.58 -8.79 18.57
C THR A 64 13.03 -9.03 18.16
N ASP A 65 13.38 -10.26 17.78
CA ASP A 65 14.73 -10.59 17.33
C ASP A 65 15.09 -9.93 15.99
N LEU A 66 14.11 -9.43 15.22
CA LEU A 66 14.36 -8.66 13.99
C LEU A 66 15.30 -7.48 14.22
N GLN A 67 15.30 -6.89 15.42
CA GLN A 67 16.22 -5.80 15.78
C GLN A 67 17.71 -6.17 15.69
N LYS A 68 18.04 -7.47 15.69
CA LYS A 68 19.41 -7.97 15.49
C LYS A 68 19.85 -7.93 14.02
N LEU A 69 18.92 -7.79 13.09
CA LEU A 69 19.20 -7.71 11.65
C LEU A 69 19.37 -6.26 11.21
N PRO A 70 20.30 -5.94 10.30
CA PRO A 70 20.36 -4.62 9.67
C PRO A 70 19.12 -4.37 8.81
N PHE A 71 18.84 -3.08 8.53
CA PHE A 71 17.79 -2.70 7.60
C PHE A 71 18.23 -2.91 6.14
N THR A 72 17.26 -3.21 5.29
CA THR A 72 17.38 -3.09 3.84
C THR A 72 16.88 -1.70 3.42
N THR A 73 17.56 -1.06 2.47
CA THR A 73 17.23 0.30 2.00
C THR A 73 16.90 0.32 0.51
N LYS A 74 16.35 1.44 0.02
CA LYS A 74 16.15 1.66 -1.42
C LYS A 74 17.47 1.68 -2.19
N ASP A 75 18.53 2.19 -1.58
CA ASP A 75 19.87 2.23 -2.19
C ASP A 75 20.42 0.82 -2.40
N ASP A 76 20.16 -0.11 -1.47
CA ASP A 76 20.53 -1.52 -1.65
C ASP A 76 19.85 -2.12 -2.88
N LEU A 77 18.53 -1.91 -3.02
CA LEU A 77 17.76 -2.36 -4.18
C LEU A 77 18.21 -1.72 -5.48
N TYR A 78 18.62 -0.46 -5.44
CA TYR A 78 19.13 0.27 -6.60
C TYR A 78 20.50 -0.26 -7.05
N LEU A 79 21.44 -0.40 -6.10
CA LEU A 79 22.82 -0.81 -6.38
C LEU A 79 22.97 -2.30 -6.68
N ARG A 80 22.07 -3.14 -6.16
CA ARG A 80 22.19 -4.60 -6.20
C ARG A 80 20.90 -5.30 -6.62
N ASN A 81 20.06 -4.68 -7.47
CA ASN A 81 18.71 -5.17 -7.81
C ASN A 81 18.64 -6.67 -8.13
N ASP A 82 19.51 -7.17 -9.01
CA ASP A 82 19.54 -8.58 -9.42
C ASP A 82 19.91 -9.54 -8.28
N ASP A 83 20.64 -9.09 -7.25
CA ASP A 83 21.09 -9.94 -6.14
C ASP A 83 19.97 -10.24 -5.13
N PHE A 84 18.84 -9.51 -5.20
CA PHE A 84 17.64 -9.80 -4.43
C PHE A 84 16.82 -10.95 -5.02
N LEU A 85 17.04 -11.29 -6.29
CA LEU A 85 16.27 -12.32 -6.97
C LEU A 85 16.53 -13.71 -6.35
N CYS A 86 15.47 -14.36 -5.86
CA CYS A 86 15.55 -15.69 -5.25
C CYS A 86 15.21 -16.84 -6.23
N VAL A 87 14.87 -16.51 -7.48
CA VAL A 87 14.45 -17.46 -8.50
C VAL A 87 15.22 -17.29 -9.81
N SER A 88 15.27 -18.34 -10.64
CA SER A 88 15.80 -18.21 -11.99
C SER A 88 14.88 -17.35 -12.86
N ARG A 89 15.46 -16.59 -13.82
CA ARG A 89 14.68 -15.65 -14.66
C ARG A 89 13.53 -16.28 -15.44
N ASN A 90 13.62 -17.57 -15.77
CA ASN A 90 12.54 -18.31 -16.46
C ASN A 90 11.30 -18.60 -15.59
N LYS A 91 11.36 -18.35 -14.27
CA LYS A 91 10.19 -18.39 -13.39
C LYS A 91 9.45 -17.05 -13.30
N ILE A 92 10.07 -15.96 -13.74
CA ILE A 92 9.51 -14.62 -13.68
C ILE A 92 8.44 -14.51 -14.78
N VAL A 93 7.26 -14.05 -14.41
CA VAL A 93 6.12 -13.87 -15.32
C VAL A 93 5.79 -12.41 -15.57
N ASP A 94 6.21 -11.51 -14.67
CA ASP A 94 6.02 -10.07 -14.82
C ASP A 94 7.19 -9.26 -14.24
N TYR A 95 7.50 -8.14 -14.88
CA TYR A 95 8.50 -7.17 -14.45
C TYR A 95 7.85 -5.81 -14.28
N ILE A 96 7.80 -5.36 -13.03
CA ILE A 96 7.23 -4.07 -12.66
C ILE A 96 8.33 -3.13 -12.17
N THR A 97 8.05 -1.83 -12.16
CA THR A 97 9.00 -0.79 -11.74
C THR A 97 8.36 0.13 -10.73
N THR A 98 9.12 0.54 -9.72
CA THR A 98 8.68 1.60 -8.80
C THR A 98 8.68 2.95 -9.51
N SER A 99 7.72 3.81 -9.18
CA SER A 99 7.72 5.21 -9.61
C SER A 99 8.71 6.00 -8.77
N GLY A 100 10.01 5.90 -9.09
CA GLY A 100 11.08 6.67 -8.45
C GLY A 100 11.36 7.99 -9.16
N THR A 101 11.46 9.07 -8.40
CA THR A 101 11.86 10.41 -8.83
C THR A 101 13.40 10.50 -8.89
N LEU A 102 13.93 11.02 -10.00
CA LEU A 102 15.33 11.45 -10.24
C LEU A 102 16.43 10.39 -10.48
N GLY A 103 16.12 9.08 -10.61
CA GLY A 103 17.13 8.03 -10.92
C GLY A 103 16.61 6.86 -11.77
N ASP A 104 17.46 5.86 -12.04
CA ASP A 104 17.03 4.62 -12.71
C ASP A 104 16.01 3.86 -11.85
N PRO A 105 14.86 3.44 -12.41
CA PRO A 105 13.79 2.81 -11.64
C PRO A 105 14.19 1.43 -11.12
N VAL A 106 13.87 1.15 -9.85
CA VAL A 106 14.06 -0.19 -9.26
C VAL A 106 13.05 -1.16 -9.89
N THR A 107 13.55 -2.28 -10.40
CA THR A 107 12.72 -3.34 -10.97
C THR A 107 12.37 -4.37 -9.91
N PHE A 108 11.12 -4.83 -9.93
CA PHE A 108 10.65 -5.97 -9.15
C PHE A 108 10.19 -7.07 -10.11
N ALA A 109 10.70 -8.27 -9.88
CA ALA A 109 10.39 -9.47 -10.65
C ALA A 109 9.37 -10.32 -9.90
N LEU A 110 8.22 -10.57 -10.54
CA LEU A 110 7.12 -11.31 -9.97
C LEU A 110 7.01 -12.69 -10.62
N THR A 111 6.87 -13.72 -9.80
CA THR A 111 6.48 -15.08 -10.22
C THR A 111 4.95 -15.20 -10.32
N ASP A 112 4.48 -16.31 -10.89
CA ASP A 112 3.04 -16.64 -10.88
C ASP A 112 2.48 -16.72 -9.44
N SER A 113 3.28 -17.27 -8.51
CA SER A 113 2.95 -17.32 -7.08
C SER A 113 2.82 -15.92 -6.47
N ASP A 114 3.68 -14.98 -6.87
CA ASP A 114 3.61 -13.59 -6.39
C ASP A 114 2.35 -12.88 -6.89
N LEU A 115 1.92 -13.14 -8.13
CA LEU A 115 0.67 -12.61 -8.67
C LEU A 115 -0.57 -13.20 -7.96
N GLU A 116 -0.55 -14.49 -7.63
CA GLU A 116 -1.64 -15.11 -6.84
C GLU A 116 -1.71 -14.56 -5.42
N ARG A 117 -0.55 -14.32 -4.79
CA ARG A 117 -0.46 -13.62 -3.50
C ARG A 117 -0.99 -12.19 -3.59
N LEU A 118 -0.65 -11.45 -4.65
CA LEU A 118 -1.14 -10.09 -4.89
C LEU A 118 -2.67 -10.09 -5.09
N ALA A 119 -3.20 -11.06 -5.83
CA ALA A 119 -4.63 -11.27 -6.01
C ALA A 119 -5.33 -11.54 -4.66
N TYR A 120 -4.71 -12.36 -3.80
CA TYR A 120 -5.22 -12.62 -2.45
C TYR A 120 -5.25 -11.33 -1.62
N ASN A 121 -4.14 -10.59 -1.56
CA ASN A 121 -4.02 -9.31 -0.85
C ASN A 121 -5.16 -8.35 -1.21
N GLU A 122 -5.37 -8.12 -2.49
CA GLU A 122 -6.37 -7.15 -2.94
C GLU A 122 -7.79 -7.67 -2.69
N SER A 123 -8.03 -8.97 -2.87
CA SER A 123 -9.35 -9.57 -2.57
C SER A 123 -9.77 -9.37 -1.11
N ILE A 124 -8.87 -9.64 -0.16
CA ILE A 124 -9.17 -9.44 1.27
C ILE A 124 -9.23 -7.95 1.64
N SER A 125 -8.46 -7.10 0.95
CA SER A 125 -8.50 -5.63 1.13
C SER A 125 -9.84 -5.05 0.68
N PHE A 126 -10.34 -5.44 -0.50
CA PHE A 126 -11.67 -5.01 -0.95
C PHE A 126 -12.77 -5.48 0.01
N LYS A 127 -12.71 -6.74 0.48
CA LYS A 127 -13.65 -7.24 1.50
C LYS A 127 -13.56 -6.48 2.83
N CYS A 128 -12.37 -6.01 3.19
CA CYS A 128 -12.20 -5.15 4.36
C CYS A 128 -12.97 -3.83 4.19
N SER A 129 -12.91 -3.24 3.00
CA SER A 129 -13.60 -2.00 2.60
C SER A 129 -15.04 -2.22 2.12
N ASP A 130 -15.78 -3.11 2.80
CA ASP A 130 -17.18 -3.47 2.50
C ASP A 130 -17.42 -3.94 1.05
N GLY A 131 -16.41 -4.55 0.41
CA GLY A 131 -16.49 -5.17 -0.92
C GLY A 131 -17.10 -6.57 -0.92
N SER A 132 -17.77 -6.93 -2.01
CA SER A 132 -18.46 -8.21 -2.21
C SER A 132 -18.43 -8.63 -3.68
N ALA A 133 -18.80 -9.89 -3.95
CA ALA A 133 -18.94 -10.41 -5.31
C ALA A 133 -20.11 -9.78 -6.10
N ASP A 134 -21.06 -9.15 -5.43
CA ASP A 134 -22.21 -8.49 -6.06
C ASP A 134 -21.88 -7.08 -6.56
N ASP A 135 -20.72 -6.54 -6.20
CA ASP A 135 -20.27 -5.22 -6.64
C ASP A 135 -19.80 -5.23 -8.10
N ILE A 136 -19.92 -4.07 -8.74
CA ILE A 136 -19.30 -3.78 -10.03
C ILE A 136 -18.38 -2.57 -9.83
N TYR A 137 -17.09 -2.79 -10.00
CA TYR A 137 -16.04 -1.79 -9.81
C TYR A 137 -15.67 -1.10 -11.12
N GLN A 138 -15.57 0.21 -11.14
CA GLN A 138 -14.91 0.95 -12.21
C GLN A 138 -13.46 1.25 -11.82
N LEU A 139 -12.50 0.67 -12.54
CA LEU A 139 -11.08 0.93 -12.36
C LEU A 139 -10.69 2.19 -13.14
N MET A 140 -10.35 3.24 -12.41
CA MET A 140 -9.97 4.55 -12.94
C MET A 140 -8.45 4.76 -12.98
N VAL A 141 -7.72 3.64 -13.06
CA VAL A 141 -6.27 3.56 -12.85
C VAL A 141 -5.62 2.75 -13.96
N THR A 142 -4.36 3.06 -14.25
CA THR A 142 -3.60 2.41 -15.32
C THR A 142 -3.23 0.98 -14.93
N LEU A 143 -3.47 0.02 -15.83
CA LEU A 143 -2.97 -1.37 -15.70
C LEU A 143 -1.58 -1.54 -16.32
N ASP A 144 -1.27 -0.78 -17.37
CA ASP A 144 0.00 -0.85 -18.09
C ASP A 144 1.11 -0.03 -17.39
N ARG A 145 2.19 0.28 -18.12
CA ARG A 145 3.33 1.11 -17.67
C ARG A 145 4.21 0.47 -16.60
N ARG A 146 4.10 -0.84 -16.39
CA ARG A 146 4.87 -1.60 -15.38
C ARG A 146 4.55 -1.16 -13.95
N PHE A 147 3.31 -0.68 -13.72
CA PHE A 147 2.84 -0.32 -12.39
C PHE A 147 2.06 -1.47 -11.76
N MET A 148 2.38 -1.79 -10.51
CA MET A 148 1.73 -2.89 -9.80
C MET A 148 0.24 -2.63 -9.53
N ALA A 149 -0.14 -1.39 -9.19
CA ALA A 149 -1.43 -1.09 -8.59
C ALA A 149 -2.63 -1.52 -9.46
N GLY A 150 -2.69 -1.10 -10.73
CA GLY A 150 -3.80 -1.45 -11.61
C GLY A 150 -3.94 -2.95 -11.84
N LEU A 151 -2.81 -3.66 -11.98
CA LEU A 151 -2.77 -5.12 -12.08
C LEU A 151 -3.27 -5.77 -10.77
N ALA A 152 -2.84 -5.25 -9.63
CA ALA A 152 -3.26 -5.75 -8.32
C ALA A 152 -4.79 -5.68 -8.17
N TYR A 153 -5.40 -4.53 -8.45
CA TYR A 153 -6.86 -4.37 -8.32
C TYR A 153 -7.62 -5.27 -9.30
N PHE A 154 -7.13 -5.39 -10.54
CA PHE A 154 -7.70 -6.32 -11.51
C PHE A 154 -7.70 -7.77 -10.99
N LEU A 155 -6.56 -8.23 -10.47
CA LEU A 155 -6.42 -9.58 -9.93
C LEU A 155 -7.28 -9.80 -8.67
N GLY A 156 -7.30 -8.81 -7.76
CA GLY A 156 -8.06 -8.87 -6.52
C GLY A 156 -9.57 -8.92 -6.70
N ILE A 157 -10.11 -8.04 -7.56
CA ILE A 157 -11.54 -8.02 -7.87
C ILE A 157 -11.95 -9.32 -8.56
N LYS A 158 -11.12 -9.80 -9.50
CA LYS A 158 -11.34 -11.10 -10.16
C LYS A 158 -11.35 -12.25 -9.14
N LYS A 159 -10.41 -12.26 -8.19
CA LYS A 159 -10.33 -13.30 -7.14
C LYS A 159 -11.50 -13.21 -6.15
N MET A 160 -12.01 -12.00 -5.89
CA MET A 160 -13.22 -11.79 -5.09
C MET A 160 -14.50 -12.28 -5.80
N GLY A 161 -14.47 -12.41 -7.12
CA GLY A 161 -15.61 -12.83 -7.94
C GLY A 161 -16.54 -11.68 -8.33
N ALA A 162 -16.10 -10.43 -8.20
CA ALA A 162 -16.92 -9.25 -8.48
C ALA A 162 -16.75 -8.76 -9.93
N GLY A 163 -17.72 -7.98 -10.41
CA GLY A 163 -17.67 -7.36 -11.73
C GLY A 163 -16.68 -6.21 -11.78
N MET A 164 -16.08 -5.94 -12.94
CA MET A 164 -15.27 -4.74 -13.14
C MET A 164 -15.33 -4.18 -14.56
N VAL A 165 -15.16 -2.86 -14.66
CA VAL A 165 -14.94 -2.14 -15.90
C VAL A 165 -13.59 -1.44 -15.83
N ARG A 166 -12.71 -1.72 -16.80
CA ARG A 166 -11.35 -1.20 -16.87
C ARG A 166 -11.31 0.03 -17.77
N VAL A 167 -11.66 1.19 -17.21
CA VAL A 167 -11.70 2.45 -17.98
C VAL A 167 -10.32 3.07 -18.09
N GLY A 168 -9.47 2.87 -17.08
CA GLY A 168 -8.15 3.49 -17.03
C GLY A 168 -8.22 4.94 -16.56
N ASN A 169 -7.12 5.67 -16.72
CA ASN A 169 -6.96 7.03 -16.21
C ASN A 169 -7.42 8.12 -17.20
N GLY A 170 -7.91 9.24 -16.69
CA GLY A 170 -7.85 10.55 -17.36
C GLY A 170 -8.99 10.95 -18.30
N MET A 171 -9.73 10.04 -18.94
CA MET A 171 -10.84 10.41 -19.84
C MET A 171 -12.19 10.56 -19.11
N ILE A 172 -12.47 11.74 -18.55
CA ILE A 172 -13.62 11.99 -17.67
C ILE A 172 -14.96 11.70 -18.38
N GLU A 173 -15.09 12.05 -19.65
CA GLU A 173 -16.27 11.78 -20.48
C GLU A 173 -16.57 10.28 -20.53
N LEU A 174 -15.53 9.47 -20.74
CA LEU A 174 -15.62 8.02 -20.80
C LEU A 174 -15.93 7.41 -19.42
N GLN A 175 -15.46 8.03 -18.33
CA GLN A 175 -15.82 7.59 -16.98
C GLN A 175 -17.32 7.71 -16.76
N TRP A 176 -17.92 8.86 -17.09
CA TRP A 176 -19.35 9.07 -16.93
C TRP A 176 -20.18 8.25 -17.90
N ASP A 177 -19.75 8.12 -19.15
CA ASP A 177 -20.38 7.23 -20.13
C ASP A 177 -20.50 5.79 -19.58
N THR A 178 -19.42 5.29 -19.00
CA THR A 178 -19.38 3.97 -18.36
C THR A 178 -20.31 3.90 -17.15
N ILE A 179 -20.27 4.91 -16.28
CA ILE A 179 -21.12 4.95 -15.08
C ILE A 179 -22.60 4.88 -15.47
N LEU A 180 -23.01 5.63 -16.50
CA LEU A 180 -24.40 5.69 -16.95
C LEU A 180 -24.87 4.41 -17.65
N ARG A 181 -24.00 3.76 -18.44
CA ARG A 181 -24.34 2.54 -19.20
C ARG A 181 -24.29 1.27 -18.36
N ILE A 182 -23.20 1.08 -17.63
CA ILE A 182 -22.90 -0.18 -16.92
C ILE A 182 -23.39 -0.13 -15.47
N LYS A 183 -23.60 1.06 -14.92
CA LYS A 183 -24.05 1.27 -13.54
C LYS A 183 -23.16 0.56 -12.49
N PRO A 184 -21.82 0.74 -12.52
CA PRO A 184 -20.97 0.31 -11.43
C PRO A 184 -21.41 0.95 -10.11
N ASN A 185 -21.18 0.28 -8.99
CA ASN A 185 -21.52 0.80 -7.67
C ASN A 185 -20.28 1.16 -6.82
N ALA A 186 -19.08 0.84 -7.31
CA ALA A 186 -17.82 1.12 -6.64
C ALA A 186 -16.80 1.72 -7.61
N LEU A 187 -15.98 2.65 -7.13
CA LEU A 187 -14.82 3.19 -7.85
C LEU A 187 -13.52 2.69 -7.22
N VAL A 188 -12.48 2.51 -8.04
CA VAL A 188 -11.08 2.52 -7.57
C VAL A 188 -10.41 3.72 -8.21
N ALA A 189 -10.07 4.73 -7.39
CA ALA A 189 -9.73 6.05 -7.88
C ALA A 189 -8.71 6.77 -6.99
N VAL A 190 -8.00 7.72 -7.60
CA VAL A 190 -7.26 8.75 -6.85
C VAL A 190 -8.28 9.80 -6.38
N PRO A 191 -8.35 10.15 -5.08
CA PRO A 191 -9.31 11.11 -4.53
C PRO A 191 -9.49 12.40 -5.30
N SER A 192 -8.41 13.09 -5.68
CA SER A 192 -8.46 14.34 -6.43
C SER A 192 -9.14 14.20 -7.80
N PHE A 193 -9.13 13.00 -8.40
CA PHE A 193 -9.86 12.74 -9.64
C PHE A 193 -11.37 12.62 -9.44
N ILE A 194 -11.83 12.27 -8.23
CA ILE A 194 -13.26 12.25 -7.90
C ILE A 194 -13.85 13.67 -7.92
N LEU A 195 -13.09 14.69 -7.48
CA LEU A 195 -13.52 16.08 -7.61
C LEU A 195 -13.68 16.49 -9.08
N LYS A 196 -12.76 16.08 -9.96
CA LYS A 196 -12.87 16.33 -11.41
C LYS A 196 -14.08 15.64 -12.04
N LEU A 197 -14.43 14.43 -11.58
CA LEU A 197 -15.67 13.76 -11.99
C LEU A 197 -16.90 14.60 -11.61
N ILE A 198 -16.93 15.12 -10.38
CA ILE A 198 -18.04 15.93 -9.89
C ILE A 198 -18.15 17.24 -10.69
N GLU A 199 -17.04 17.96 -10.88
CA GLU A 199 -17.00 19.21 -11.65
C GLU A 199 -17.51 19.01 -13.08
N TYR A 200 -17.06 17.94 -13.75
CA TYR A 200 -17.54 17.62 -15.09
C TYR A 200 -19.04 17.29 -15.08
N ALA A 201 -19.52 16.57 -14.07
CA ALA A 201 -20.94 16.24 -13.95
C ALA A 201 -21.79 17.51 -13.77
N GLU A 202 -21.35 18.43 -12.91
CA GLU A 202 -21.99 19.74 -12.70
C GLU A 202 -22.02 20.57 -13.99
N ALA A 203 -20.90 20.63 -14.72
CA ALA A 203 -20.79 21.38 -15.97
C ALA A 203 -21.64 20.80 -17.12
N ASN A 204 -21.91 19.49 -17.11
CA ASN A 204 -22.62 18.79 -18.18
C ASN A 204 -24.04 18.35 -17.78
N GLY A 205 -24.56 18.80 -16.63
CA GLY A 205 -25.91 18.46 -16.17
C GLY A 205 -26.12 16.98 -15.86
N ILE A 206 -25.06 16.26 -15.48
CA ILE A 206 -25.13 14.85 -15.06
C ILE A 206 -25.49 14.79 -13.57
N ASP A 207 -26.56 14.09 -13.23
CA ASP A 207 -26.98 13.88 -11.85
C ASP A 207 -26.13 12.80 -11.14
N TYR A 208 -24.92 13.20 -10.74
CA TYR A 208 -23.99 12.30 -10.06
C TYR A 208 -24.50 11.84 -8.68
N LYS A 209 -25.31 12.66 -8.01
CA LYS A 209 -25.86 12.37 -6.67
C LYS A 209 -26.81 11.19 -6.70
N ASN A 210 -27.58 11.03 -7.78
CA ASN A 210 -28.47 9.87 -7.98
C ASN A 210 -27.86 8.78 -8.87
N SER A 211 -26.56 8.79 -9.10
CA SER A 211 -25.88 7.73 -9.85
C SER A 211 -25.82 6.40 -9.07
N SER A 212 -25.35 5.36 -9.76
CA SER A 212 -25.18 4.02 -9.20
C SER A 212 -24.04 3.91 -8.17
N ILE A 213 -23.09 4.85 -8.16
CA ILE A 213 -21.92 4.82 -7.28
C ILE A 213 -22.35 4.98 -5.82
N LYS A 214 -21.80 4.13 -4.94
CA LYS A 214 -22.04 4.13 -3.49
C LYS A 214 -20.76 4.20 -2.66
N LYS A 215 -19.62 3.80 -3.23
CA LYS A 215 -18.32 3.80 -2.54
C LYS A 215 -17.15 4.06 -3.48
N ALA A 216 -16.07 4.58 -2.94
CA ALA A 216 -14.78 4.67 -3.60
C ALA A 216 -13.68 4.05 -2.74
N ILE A 217 -12.86 3.24 -3.37
CA ILE A 217 -11.60 2.73 -2.82
C ILE A 217 -10.51 3.68 -3.32
N CYS A 218 -9.99 4.46 -2.38
CA CYS A 218 -9.11 5.58 -2.63
C CYS A 218 -7.65 5.18 -2.47
N ILE A 219 -6.84 5.60 -3.44
CA ILE A 219 -5.45 5.20 -3.58
C ILE A 219 -4.57 6.43 -3.81
N GLY A 220 -3.29 6.34 -3.44
CA GLY A 220 -2.26 7.33 -3.81
C GLY A 220 -2.30 8.68 -3.09
N GLU A 221 -3.44 9.08 -2.52
CA GLU A 221 -3.60 10.31 -1.73
C GLU A 221 -4.30 10.01 -0.40
N ALA A 222 -3.90 10.70 0.67
CA ALA A 222 -4.55 10.61 1.96
C ALA A 222 -5.90 11.35 1.95
N LEU A 223 -6.91 10.75 2.57
CA LEU A 223 -8.24 11.34 2.79
C LEU A 223 -8.46 11.83 4.21
N ARG A 224 -7.52 11.52 5.11
CA ARG A 224 -7.69 11.69 6.54
C ARG A 224 -6.46 12.28 7.18
N ASN A 225 -6.70 13.05 8.22
CA ASN A 225 -5.67 13.52 9.14
C ASN A 225 -5.23 12.39 10.08
N PRO A 226 -4.10 12.53 10.80
CA PRO A 226 -3.62 11.54 11.75
C PRO A 226 -4.62 11.17 12.87
N ASP A 227 -5.60 12.02 13.16
CA ASP A 227 -6.70 11.77 14.10
C ASP A 227 -7.92 11.06 13.47
N PHE A 228 -7.80 10.63 12.21
CA PHE A 228 -8.82 9.96 11.39
C PHE A 228 -10.02 10.83 10.94
N SER A 229 -10.03 12.12 11.29
CA SER A 229 -10.95 13.07 10.66
C SER A 229 -10.66 13.20 9.16
N LEU A 230 -11.66 13.53 8.35
CA LEU A 230 -11.43 13.84 6.94
C LEU A 230 -10.52 15.06 6.83
N ASN A 231 -9.53 15.00 5.94
CA ASN A 231 -8.78 16.20 5.54
C ASN A 231 -9.62 17.05 4.57
N THR A 232 -9.08 18.18 4.13
CA THR A 232 -9.75 19.11 3.21
C THR A 232 -10.27 18.42 1.94
N LEU A 233 -9.46 17.54 1.34
CA LEU A 233 -9.83 16.81 0.13
C LEU A 233 -10.99 15.84 0.39
N GLY A 234 -10.90 15.04 1.47
CA GLY A 234 -11.95 14.11 1.86
C GLY A 234 -13.26 14.81 2.20
N GLN A 235 -13.21 15.94 2.90
CA GLN A 235 -14.38 16.74 3.26
C GLN A 235 -15.07 17.30 2.01
N ARG A 236 -14.32 17.88 1.07
CA ARG A 236 -14.87 18.41 -0.20
C ARG A 236 -15.60 17.35 -1.03
N ILE A 237 -15.05 16.14 -1.10
CA ILE A 237 -15.71 15.03 -1.79
C ILE A 237 -17.00 14.65 -1.06
N ARG A 238 -16.94 14.48 0.27
CA ARG A 238 -18.08 14.05 1.10
C ARG A 238 -19.24 15.07 1.07
N ASP A 239 -18.92 16.36 1.06
CA ASP A 239 -19.93 17.44 1.01
C ASP A 239 -20.68 17.50 -0.32
N LYS A 240 -19.99 17.17 -1.42
CA LYS A 240 -20.59 17.16 -2.77
C LYS A 240 -21.29 15.85 -3.08
N TRP A 241 -20.67 14.72 -2.75
CA TRP A 241 -21.11 13.38 -3.16
C TRP A 241 -21.20 12.43 -1.96
N ASP A 242 -22.42 12.04 -1.59
CA ASP A 242 -22.68 11.13 -0.45
C ASP A 242 -22.35 9.66 -0.82
N ILE A 243 -21.05 9.37 -0.90
CA ILE A 243 -20.50 8.03 -1.08
C ILE A 243 -19.53 7.70 0.07
N LYS A 244 -19.36 6.41 0.36
CA LYS A 244 -18.34 5.97 1.32
C LYS A 244 -16.94 6.10 0.72
N LEU A 245 -15.98 6.58 1.51
CA LEU A 245 -14.60 6.76 1.08
C LEU A 245 -13.67 5.89 1.94
N TYR A 246 -13.10 4.85 1.34
CA TYR A 246 -12.15 3.96 1.99
C TYR A 246 -10.74 4.27 1.53
N SER A 247 -9.80 4.43 2.45
CA SER A 247 -8.40 4.60 2.11
C SER A 247 -7.71 3.24 1.99
N THR A 248 -6.77 3.16 1.06
CA THR A 248 -5.81 2.06 1.02
C THR A 248 -4.40 2.64 0.94
N TYR A 249 -3.49 2.08 1.74
CA TYR A 249 -2.07 2.38 1.68
C TYR A 249 -1.32 1.13 1.23
N ALA A 250 -0.58 1.24 0.15
CA ALA A 250 0.17 0.14 -0.45
C ALA A 250 1.42 0.69 -1.15
N SER A 251 2.39 -0.19 -1.40
CA SER A 251 3.57 0.12 -2.20
C SER A 251 4.00 -1.12 -3.00
N THR A 252 4.78 -0.89 -4.04
CA THR A 252 5.33 -1.96 -4.87
C THR A 252 6.24 -2.88 -4.05
N GLU A 253 7.01 -2.31 -3.14
CA GLU A 253 7.95 -3.02 -2.28
C GLU A 253 7.25 -3.94 -1.28
N MET A 254 6.05 -3.58 -0.80
CA MET A 254 5.28 -4.41 0.12
C MET A 254 4.56 -5.56 -0.60
N GLY A 255 4.10 -5.33 -1.83
CA GLY A 255 3.16 -6.24 -2.51
C GLY A 255 1.93 -6.56 -1.66
N ALA A 256 1.58 -5.67 -0.73
CA ALA A 256 0.52 -5.82 0.26
C ALA A 256 -0.07 -4.45 0.57
N ALA A 257 -1.32 -4.43 1.03
CA ALA A 257 -2.06 -3.21 1.34
C ALA A 257 -2.50 -3.18 2.82
N PHE A 258 -2.65 -1.96 3.33
CA PHE A 258 -3.42 -1.65 4.53
C PHE A 258 -4.73 -1.02 4.07
N ALA A 259 -5.87 -1.59 4.45
CA ALA A 259 -7.17 -1.18 3.90
C ALA A 259 -8.15 -0.79 5.00
N ASP A 260 -8.79 0.38 4.84
CA ASP A 260 -9.83 0.84 5.75
C ASP A 260 -10.99 -0.16 5.79
N CYS A 261 -11.54 -0.39 6.98
CA CYS A 261 -12.86 -1.00 7.13
C CYS A 261 -13.94 0.07 7.28
N GLY A 262 -15.21 -0.32 7.34
CA GLY A 262 -16.34 0.59 7.57
C GLY A 262 -16.34 1.36 8.91
N GLN A 263 -15.31 1.22 9.75
CA GLN A 263 -15.09 2.06 10.93
C GLN A 263 -14.20 3.27 10.66
N GLU A 264 -13.56 3.34 9.48
CA GLU A 264 -12.82 4.51 9.01
C GLU A 264 -11.73 5.01 9.98
N ASN A 265 -11.12 4.08 10.72
CA ASN A 265 -10.19 4.34 11.80
C ASN A 265 -8.85 3.64 11.51
N GLY A 266 -8.29 3.90 10.33
CA GLY A 266 -7.02 3.35 9.87
C GLY A 266 -7.12 2.00 9.16
N GLY A 267 -6.13 1.76 8.30
CA GLY A 267 -6.07 0.60 7.43
C GLY A 267 -5.63 -0.65 8.16
N HIS A 268 -6.40 -1.73 8.05
CA HIS A 268 -6.07 -3.00 8.66
C HIS A 268 -4.86 -3.66 7.99
N HIS A 269 -3.92 -4.10 8.82
CA HIS A 269 -2.79 -4.92 8.43
C HIS A 269 -3.22 -6.35 8.09
N HIS A 270 -2.57 -6.96 7.08
CA HIS A 270 -2.69 -8.38 6.73
C HIS A 270 -1.50 -9.17 7.29
N PRO A 271 -1.59 -9.72 8.51
CA PRO A 271 -0.44 -10.31 9.21
C PRO A 271 0.13 -11.55 8.51
N GLU A 272 -0.65 -12.19 7.64
CA GLU A 272 -0.21 -13.34 6.87
C GLU A 272 0.67 -13.00 5.66
N LEU A 273 0.71 -11.72 5.29
CA LEU A 273 1.43 -11.22 4.12
C LEU A 273 2.64 -10.36 4.48
N LEU A 274 2.61 -9.69 5.62
CA LEU A 274 3.58 -8.66 5.97
C LEU A 274 3.86 -8.70 7.47
N ILE A 275 5.10 -8.40 7.85
CA ILE A 275 5.46 -7.98 9.21
C ILE A 275 5.83 -6.50 9.11
N ALA A 276 5.22 -5.68 9.97
CA ALA A 276 5.44 -4.25 10.03
C ALA A 276 6.14 -3.86 11.34
N GLU A 277 7.19 -3.06 11.23
CA GLU A 277 7.89 -2.41 12.33
C GLU A 277 7.83 -0.88 12.11
N PHE A 278 7.95 -0.12 13.19
CA PHE A 278 7.91 1.35 13.15
C PHE A 278 9.10 1.89 13.92
N VAL A 279 9.94 2.70 13.27
CA VAL A 279 11.20 3.15 13.88
C VAL A 279 11.39 4.66 13.84
N ASP A 280 12.06 5.21 14.85
CA ASP A 280 12.40 6.62 14.95
C ASP A 280 13.63 6.99 14.07
N GLU A 281 14.08 8.25 14.16
CA GLU A 281 15.28 8.73 13.44
C GLU A 281 16.56 7.96 13.84
N ASN A 282 16.61 7.41 15.05
CA ASN A 282 17.73 6.64 15.60
C ASN A 282 17.59 5.13 15.38
N ASN A 283 16.55 4.71 14.64
CA ASN A 283 16.19 3.32 14.36
C ASN A 283 15.68 2.52 15.57
N ASN A 284 15.25 3.18 16.64
CA ASN A 284 14.59 2.51 17.76
C ASN A 284 13.10 2.31 17.46
N PRO A 285 12.49 1.22 17.93
CA PRO A 285 11.04 1.05 17.86
C PRO A 285 10.29 2.21 18.51
N VAL A 286 9.20 2.65 17.89
CA VAL A 286 8.31 3.68 18.45
C VAL A 286 7.10 3.06 19.16
N TYR A 287 6.50 3.80 20.09
CA TYR A 287 5.27 3.38 20.77
C TYR A 287 4.04 3.57 19.87
N GLU A 288 2.93 2.95 20.27
CA GLU A 288 1.63 3.15 19.62
C GLU A 288 1.24 4.63 19.55
N GLY A 289 0.70 5.07 18.41
CA GLY A 289 0.33 6.47 18.16
C GLY A 289 1.52 7.42 17.96
N GLN A 290 2.76 6.99 18.16
CA GLN A 290 3.93 7.78 17.83
C GLN A 290 4.26 7.63 16.33
N ALA A 291 4.60 8.75 15.68
CA ALA A 291 5.04 8.74 14.29
C ALA A 291 6.39 8.04 14.15
N GLY A 292 6.50 7.13 13.18
CA GLY A 292 7.73 6.41 12.86
C GLY A 292 7.79 6.02 11.39
N GLU A 293 9.01 5.77 10.90
CA GLU A 293 9.23 5.22 9.56
C GLU A 293 8.73 3.77 9.52
N LEU A 294 7.87 3.45 8.55
CA LEU A 294 7.40 2.09 8.33
C LEU A 294 8.53 1.22 7.75
N VAL A 295 8.80 0.12 8.43
CA VAL A 295 9.75 -0.92 8.02
C VAL A 295 8.98 -2.22 7.81
N ILE A 296 9.25 -2.90 6.71
CA ILE A 296 8.48 -4.08 6.28
C ILE A 296 9.32 -5.31 6.03
N THR A 297 8.76 -6.47 6.32
CA THR A 297 9.28 -7.78 5.95
C THR A 297 8.18 -8.57 5.24
N THR A 298 8.40 -8.94 3.99
CA THR A 298 7.38 -9.56 3.13
C THR A 298 7.32 -11.06 3.33
N LEU A 299 6.17 -11.59 3.72
CA LEU A 299 5.95 -13.02 3.90
C LEU A 299 5.35 -13.65 2.63
N GLY A 300 5.88 -14.81 2.22
CA GLY A 300 5.33 -15.60 1.11
C GLY A 300 5.58 -15.05 -0.30
N VAL A 301 6.47 -14.07 -0.46
CA VAL A 301 6.98 -13.64 -1.78
C VAL A 301 8.02 -14.68 -2.26
N GLU A 302 7.95 -15.10 -3.52
CA GLU A 302 8.90 -16.06 -4.12
C GLU A 302 10.02 -15.33 -4.86
N GLY A 303 9.69 -14.31 -5.67
CA GLY A 303 10.60 -13.65 -6.59
C GLY A 303 11.68 -12.81 -5.91
N MET A 304 11.26 -11.72 -5.26
CA MET A 304 12.14 -10.74 -4.59
C MET A 304 11.61 -10.40 -3.19
N PRO A 305 11.76 -11.29 -2.20
CA PRO A 305 11.32 -11.02 -0.84
C PRO A 305 12.20 -9.95 -0.18
N LEU A 306 11.61 -9.12 0.67
CA LEU A 306 12.31 -8.10 1.44
C LEU A 306 12.28 -8.40 2.94
N VAL A 307 13.41 -8.20 3.60
CA VAL A 307 13.61 -8.33 5.06
C VAL A 307 14.02 -6.98 5.64
N ARG A 308 13.24 -6.48 6.60
CA ARG A 308 13.43 -5.19 7.28
C ARG A 308 13.70 -4.03 6.33
N PHE A 309 12.90 -3.92 5.27
CA PHE A 309 13.02 -2.86 4.29
C PHE A 309 12.40 -1.56 4.76
N LYS A 310 13.17 -0.46 4.69
CA LYS A 310 12.71 0.89 4.98
C LYS A 310 11.93 1.50 3.82
N THR A 311 10.65 1.77 4.04
CA THR A 311 9.77 2.34 3.01
C THR A 311 10.07 3.81 2.72
N GLY A 312 10.57 4.53 3.73
CA GLY A 312 10.69 5.98 3.74
C GLY A 312 9.39 6.72 4.08
N ASP A 313 8.27 6.01 4.26
CA ASP A 313 6.99 6.61 4.63
C ASP A 313 6.86 6.69 6.16
N VAL A 314 6.42 7.84 6.66
CA VAL A 314 6.21 8.12 8.09
C VAL A 314 4.72 8.04 8.40
N VAL A 315 4.38 7.19 9.37
CA VAL A 315 3.02 6.81 9.72
C VAL A 315 2.89 6.61 11.23
N GLN A 316 1.66 6.51 11.70
CA GLN A 316 1.34 6.04 13.06
C GLN A 316 0.70 4.67 12.98
N HIS A 317 0.88 3.88 14.04
CA HIS A 317 0.23 2.58 14.17
C HIS A 317 -0.63 2.54 15.43
N PHE A 318 -1.70 1.75 15.36
CA PHE A 318 -2.70 1.61 16.42
C PHE A 318 -3.03 0.15 16.61
N ASN A 319 -2.87 -0.36 17.82
CA ASN A 319 -3.16 -1.74 18.15
C ASN A 319 -4.56 -1.85 18.77
N GLY A 320 -4.94 -3.06 19.13
CA GLY A 320 -6.21 -3.34 19.78
C GLY A 320 -7.34 -3.68 18.80
N LYS A 321 -8.41 -4.25 19.38
CA LYS A 321 -9.54 -4.77 18.64
C LYS A 321 -10.35 -3.64 18.01
N CYS A 322 -10.53 -3.71 16.70
CA CYS A 322 -11.41 -2.81 15.99
C CYS A 322 -12.89 -3.21 16.20
N LYS A 323 -13.80 -2.23 16.15
CA LYS A 323 -15.25 -2.48 16.21
C LYS A 323 -15.77 -3.35 15.06
N CYS A 324 -15.02 -3.48 13.95
CA CYS A 324 -15.32 -4.43 12.87
C CYS A 324 -15.05 -5.91 13.26
N GLY A 325 -14.44 -6.14 14.43
CA GLY A 325 -14.14 -7.46 14.98
C GLY A 325 -12.76 -8.01 14.58
N ARG A 326 -11.97 -7.30 13.77
CA ARG A 326 -10.57 -7.65 13.50
C ARG A 326 -9.68 -7.28 14.69
N ASN A 327 -8.65 -8.09 14.91
CA ASN A 327 -7.65 -7.94 15.97
C ASN A 327 -6.27 -7.52 15.43
N THR A 328 -6.18 -7.16 14.14
CA THR A 328 -4.92 -6.70 13.53
C THR A 328 -4.62 -5.25 13.87
N MET A 329 -3.33 -4.92 13.86
CA MET A 329 -2.85 -3.53 13.91
C MET A 329 -3.46 -2.72 12.75
N ARG A 330 -3.74 -1.45 13.02
CA ARG A 330 -4.26 -0.47 12.05
C ARG A 330 -3.22 0.61 11.80
N LEU A 331 -3.00 0.92 10.53
CA LEU A 331 -2.11 1.97 10.08
C LEU A 331 -2.86 3.28 9.92
N GLY A 332 -2.30 4.37 10.45
CA GLY A 332 -2.75 5.73 10.18
C GLY A 332 -2.44 6.18 8.74
N PRO A 333 -2.99 7.32 8.31
CA PRO A 333 -2.62 7.92 7.04
C PRO A 333 -1.12 8.28 7.02
N VAL A 334 -0.54 8.34 5.81
CA VAL A 334 0.85 8.78 5.62
C VAL A 334 0.96 10.24 6.02
N ILE A 335 1.79 10.52 7.02
CA ILE A 335 2.08 11.87 7.52
C ILE A 335 3.02 12.59 6.55
N GLY A 336 3.96 11.84 5.98
CA GLY A 336 4.91 12.34 4.99
C GLY A 336 6.00 11.33 4.69
N ARG A 337 6.99 11.76 3.90
CA ARG A 337 8.16 10.96 3.56
C ARG A 337 9.41 11.48 4.24
N LYS A 338 10.23 10.58 4.76
CA LYS A 338 11.47 10.89 5.48
C LYS A 338 12.45 11.71 4.63
N ASN A 339 12.56 11.39 3.34
CA ASN A 339 13.45 12.09 2.40
C ASN A 339 12.90 13.46 1.94
N GLU A 340 11.61 13.72 2.20
CA GLU A 340 10.96 14.99 1.90
C GLU A 340 10.75 15.83 3.17
N MET A 341 11.32 15.39 4.29
CA MET A 341 11.20 16.05 5.58
C MET A 341 11.91 17.41 5.55
N ILE A 342 11.15 18.48 5.84
CA ILE A 342 11.66 19.85 5.92
C ILE A 342 11.88 20.18 7.39
N LYS A 343 13.13 20.42 7.79
CA LYS A 343 13.45 20.97 9.12
C LYS A 343 13.51 22.50 9.00
N TYR A 344 12.55 23.20 9.58
CA TYR A 344 12.50 24.67 9.58
C TYR A 344 12.35 25.20 11.00
N LYS A 345 13.34 25.98 11.46
CA LYS A 345 13.39 26.59 12.80
C LYS A 345 13.07 25.62 13.95
N GLY A 346 13.62 24.41 13.89
CA GLY A 346 13.42 23.37 14.91
C GLY A 346 12.07 22.65 14.85
N THR A 347 11.23 22.97 13.87
CA THR A 347 9.99 22.25 13.59
C THR A 347 10.18 21.33 12.39
N THR A 348 9.58 20.14 12.46
CA THR A 348 9.53 19.20 11.34
C THR A 348 8.25 19.43 10.56
N LEU A 349 8.37 19.68 9.26
CA LEU A 349 7.28 19.87 8.32
C LEU A 349 7.37 18.81 7.21
N TYR A 350 6.23 18.32 6.77
CA TYR A 350 6.14 17.43 5.62
C TYR A 350 5.30 18.08 4.51
N PRO A 351 5.59 17.83 3.23
CA PRO A 351 4.86 18.44 2.11
C PRO A 351 3.33 18.28 2.17
N PRO A 352 2.75 17.14 2.62
CA PRO A 352 1.30 17.00 2.76
C PRO A 352 0.64 18.11 3.59
N ALA A 353 1.29 18.59 4.66
CA ALA A 353 0.76 19.70 5.46
C ALA A 353 0.67 21.02 4.68
N LEU A 354 1.60 21.25 3.74
CA LEU A 354 1.56 22.41 2.85
C LEU A 354 0.48 22.24 1.78
N TYR A 355 0.31 21.03 1.25
CA TYR A 355 -0.73 20.72 0.26
C TYR A 355 -2.12 20.96 0.84
N ASP A 356 -2.38 20.52 2.08
CA ASP A 356 -3.68 20.71 2.73
C ASP A 356 -4.03 22.21 2.88
N ILE A 357 -3.07 23.04 3.28
CA ILE A 357 -3.26 24.50 3.41
C ILE A 357 -3.49 25.15 2.05
N LEU A 358 -2.69 24.82 1.04
CA LEU A 358 -2.80 25.42 -0.30
C LEU A 358 -4.08 24.97 -1.00
N ASN A 359 -4.47 23.71 -0.84
CA ASN A 359 -5.70 23.17 -1.39
C ASN A 359 -6.93 23.82 -0.75
N ASP A 360 -6.88 24.23 0.51
CA ASP A 360 -7.99 24.91 1.19
C ASP A 360 -8.31 26.29 0.60
N MET A 361 -7.34 26.95 -0.01
CA MET A 361 -7.51 28.28 -0.62
C MET A 361 -8.22 28.19 -1.98
N GLU A 362 -9.48 28.59 -2.05
CA GLU A 362 -10.28 28.54 -3.29
C GLU A 362 -9.66 29.26 -4.50
N PHE A 363 -8.85 30.29 -4.27
CA PHE A 363 -8.19 31.07 -5.32
C PHE A 363 -6.86 30.46 -5.82
N VAL A 364 -6.40 29.36 -5.21
CA VAL A 364 -5.16 28.67 -5.60
C VAL A 364 -5.51 27.47 -6.49
N GLU A 365 -5.26 27.59 -7.79
CA GLU A 365 -5.51 26.49 -8.74
C GLU A 365 -4.34 25.51 -8.85
N ASN A 366 -3.10 26.01 -8.88
CA ASN A 366 -1.88 25.23 -9.02
C ASN A 366 -0.75 25.87 -8.23
N TYR A 367 0.18 25.05 -7.72
CA TYR A 367 1.33 25.53 -6.96
C TYR A 367 2.56 24.64 -7.17
N ILE A 368 3.72 25.24 -6.92
CA ILE A 368 5.02 24.55 -6.83
C ILE A 368 5.60 24.90 -5.46
N ILE A 369 6.11 23.89 -4.76
CA ILE A 369 6.83 24.09 -3.49
C ILE A 369 8.32 23.90 -3.77
N GLU A 370 9.08 24.98 -3.60
CA GLU A 370 10.54 24.96 -3.69
C GLU A 370 11.14 25.20 -2.30
N VAL A 371 12.05 24.31 -1.89
CA VAL A 371 12.76 24.39 -0.61
C VAL A 371 14.25 24.41 -0.89
N SER A 372 14.94 25.42 -0.39
CA SER A 372 16.38 25.60 -0.54
C SER A 372 17.01 25.99 0.79
N THR A 373 18.15 25.39 1.13
CA THR A 373 18.98 25.81 2.28
C THR A 373 19.78 27.06 1.91
N ASN A 374 19.85 28.04 2.82
CA ASN A 374 20.76 29.18 2.64
C ASN A 374 22.24 28.77 2.88
N GLN A 375 23.19 29.69 2.68
CA GLN A 375 24.63 29.45 2.86
C GLN A 375 25.04 28.97 4.27
N ILE A 376 24.15 29.04 5.26
CA ILE A 376 24.38 28.67 6.66
C ILE A 376 23.66 27.34 7.01
N GLY A 377 23.01 26.69 6.04
CA GLY A 377 22.39 25.37 6.21
C GLY A 377 21.08 25.38 7.01
N THR A 378 20.41 26.52 7.10
CA THR A 378 19.05 26.65 7.66
C THR A 378 18.01 26.85 6.58
#